data_AF-A0A1D3TN78-F1
#
_entry.id   AF-A0A1D3TN78-F1
#
_cell.length_a   1.000
_cell.length_b   1.000
_cell.length_c   1.000
_cell.angle_alpha   90.00
_cell.angle_beta   90.00
_cell.angle_gamma   90.00
#
_symmetry.space_group_name_H-M   'P 1'
#
loop_
_entity.id
_entity.type
_entity.pdbx_description
1 polymer ?
#
loop_
_entity_poly.entity_id
_entity_poly.type
_entity_poly.pdbx_seq_one_letter_code
_entity_poly.pdbx_strand_id
1 'polypeptide(L)'
;MEIKKIDREFFKDPTTDPDYSVSGFWFWNDLITDEKTEEQLNMMKRIHANQPVVHSRFGLENEYLSQDWFDRIRSVIETCKKNQQKIWLYDEDNWPSGN
;
A
#
# COMPACT_ATOMS: atom_id res chain seq x y z
N MET A 1 -18.31 -19.69 -0.77
CA MET A 1 -17.17 -19.06 -0.10
C MET A 1 -16.42 -20.16 0.61
N GLU A 2 -15.22 -20.49 0.16
CA GLU A 2 -14.43 -21.59 0.73
C GLU A 2 -13.79 -21.10 2.04
N ILE A 3 -14.02 -21.81 3.14
CA ILE A 3 -13.45 -21.43 4.44
C ILE A 3 -11.99 -21.86 4.44
N LYS A 4 -11.08 -20.89 4.50
CA LYS A 4 -9.63 -21.16 4.53
C LYS A 4 -9.31 -21.99 5.77
N LYS A 5 -8.66 -23.14 5.58
CA LYS A 5 -8.23 -24.00 6.68
C LYS A 5 -7.04 -23.35 7.39
N ILE A 6 -7.28 -22.89 8.62
CA ILE A 6 -6.26 -22.35 9.51
C ILE A 6 -5.79 -23.50 10.41
N ASP A 7 -4.57 -24.01 10.18
CA ASP A 7 -3.99 -25.12 10.95
C ASP A 7 -2.60 -24.80 11.51
N ARG A 8 -1.97 -25.77 12.20
CA ARG A 8 -0.68 -25.59 12.86
C ARG A 8 0.44 -25.15 11.90
N GLU A 9 0.39 -25.55 10.63
CA GLU A 9 1.41 -25.16 9.66
C GLU A 9 1.24 -23.69 9.26
N PHE A 10 -0.01 -23.22 9.08
CA PHE A 10 -0.28 -21.81 8.82
C PHE A 10 0.28 -20.89 9.92
N PHE A 11 0.16 -21.27 11.19
CA PHE A 11 0.66 -20.47 12.31
C PHE A 11 2.20 -20.36 12.38
N LYS A 12 2.96 -21.14 11.59
CA LYS A 12 4.43 -20.97 11.51
C LYS A 12 4.82 -19.69 10.77
N ASP A 13 4.06 -19.32 9.74
CA ASP A 13 4.22 -18.07 9.01
C ASP A 13 2.88 -17.63 8.38
N PRO A 14 2.01 -16.98 9.17
CA PRO A 14 0.71 -16.53 8.67
C PRO A 14 0.85 -15.39 7.64
N THR A 15 1.99 -14.70 7.60
CA THR A 15 2.23 -13.53 6.74
C THR A 15 2.45 -13.89 5.27
N THR A 16 2.54 -15.19 4.96
CA THR A 16 2.43 -15.72 3.60
C THR A 16 1.10 -15.35 2.93
N ASP A 17 0.06 -15.08 3.73
CA ASP A 17 -1.17 -14.43 3.28
C ASP A 17 -1.16 -12.94 3.67
N PRO A 18 -1.26 -12.01 2.71
CA PRO A 18 -1.31 -10.58 2.98
C PRO A 18 -2.38 -10.17 3.99
N ASP A 19 -3.53 -10.85 4.05
CA ASP A 19 -4.63 -10.54 4.97
C ASP A 19 -4.23 -10.67 6.47
N TYR A 20 -3.15 -11.40 6.75
CA TYR A 20 -2.61 -11.61 8.10
C TYR A 20 -1.28 -10.86 8.32
N SER A 21 -0.92 -9.96 7.41
CA SER A 21 0.27 -9.10 7.51
C SER A 21 -0.09 -7.69 8.00
N VAL A 22 0.91 -6.89 8.38
CA VAL A 22 0.67 -5.54 8.89
C VAL A 22 0.10 -4.60 7.82
N SER A 23 -0.99 -3.92 8.18
CA SER A 23 -1.52 -2.77 7.44
C SER A 23 -0.90 -1.48 7.96
N GLY A 24 -0.05 -0.87 7.15
CA GLY A 24 0.72 0.31 7.53
C GLY A 24 0.34 1.52 6.70
N PHE A 25 0.07 2.65 7.36
CA PHE A 25 -0.05 3.92 6.66
C PHE A 25 1.25 4.27 5.97
N TRP A 26 1.15 4.55 4.68
CA TRP A 26 2.24 4.98 3.83
C TRP A 26 1.93 6.39 3.34
N PHE A 27 2.60 7.35 3.98
CA PHE A 27 2.39 8.75 3.70
C PHE A 27 3.11 9.15 2.41
N TRP A 28 2.34 9.72 1.49
CA TRP A 28 2.83 10.41 0.32
C TRP A 28 2.92 11.90 0.67
N ASN A 29 4.13 12.35 0.98
CA ASN A 29 4.43 13.66 1.56
C ASN A 29 5.73 14.26 0.96
N ASP A 30 6.02 13.90 -0.28
CA ASP A 30 7.16 14.35 -1.10
C ASP A 30 6.73 14.25 -2.58
N LEU A 31 7.64 14.51 -3.52
CA LEU A 31 7.48 14.12 -4.92
C LEU A 31 7.42 12.59 -5.04
N ILE A 32 6.29 12.11 -5.56
CA ILE A 32 6.00 10.70 -5.78
C ILE A 32 6.47 10.31 -7.18
N THR A 33 7.33 9.29 -7.24
CA THR A 33 7.85 8.72 -8.49
C THR A 33 7.68 7.20 -8.51
N ASP A 34 7.56 6.62 -9.69
CA ASP A 34 7.43 5.17 -9.85
C ASP A 34 8.62 4.41 -9.26
N GLU A 35 9.84 4.92 -9.47
CA GLU A 35 11.07 4.33 -8.96
C GLU A 35 11.10 4.26 -7.43
N LYS A 36 10.83 5.40 -6.75
CA LYS A 36 10.80 5.46 -5.28
C LYS A 36 9.70 4.58 -4.71
N THR A 37 8.51 4.60 -5.32
CA THR A 37 7.37 3.82 -4.83
C THR A 37 7.60 2.31 -5.01
N GLU A 38 8.19 1.88 -6.12
CA GLU A 38 8.59 0.49 -6.33
C GLU A 38 9.65 0.03 -5.32
N GLU A 39 10.68 0.86 -5.07
CA GLU A 39 11.69 0.58 -4.05
C GLU A 39 11.06 0.38 -2.67
N GLN A 40 10.19 1.30 -2.26
CA GLN A 40 9.51 1.26 -0.96
C GLN A 40 8.59 0.05 -0.82
N LEU A 41 7.83 -0.32 -1.86
CA LEU A 41 7.01 -1.53 -1.84
C LEU A 41 7.87 -2.79 -1.70
N ASN A 42 9.00 -2.84 -2.39
CA ASN A 42 9.97 -3.94 -2.25
C ASN A 42 10.60 -3.97 -0.85
N MET A 43 10.85 -2.82 -0.22
CA MET A 43 11.29 -2.74 1.18
C MET A 43 10.22 -3.30 2.13
N MET A 44 8.97 -2.88 1.96
CA MET A 44 7.84 -3.37 2.76
C MET A 44 7.66 -4.88 2.61
N LYS A 45 7.78 -5.41 1.38
CA LYS A 45 7.72 -6.85 1.12
C LYS A 45 8.79 -7.63 1.88
N ARG A 46 10.04 -7.13 1.92
CA ARG A 46 11.17 -7.77 2.63
C ARG A 46 10.93 -7.94 4.13
N ILE A 47 10.10 -7.08 4.72
CA ILE A 47 9.76 -7.12 6.15
C ILE A 47 8.34 -7.65 6.41
N HIS A 48 7.72 -8.29 5.42
CA HIS A 48 6.36 -8.85 5.51
C HIS A 48 5.26 -7.82 5.81
N ALA A 49 5.46 -6.55 5.43
CA ALA A 49 4.42 -5.53 5.42
C ALA A 49 3.69 -5.57 4.08
N ASN A 50 2.70 -6.46 3.94
CA ASN A 50 2.02 -6.70 2.65
C ASN A 50 0.71 -5.91 2.49
N GLN A 51 0.38 -4.99 3.40
CA GLN A 51 -0.84 -4.17 3.33
C GLN A 51 -0.57 -2.64 3.39
N PRO A 52 0.16 -2.05 2.44
CA PRO A 52 0.33 -0.60 2.41
C PRO A 52 -1.01 0.12 2.26
N VAL A 53 -1.21 1.16 3.07
CA VAL A 53 -2.35 2.08 2.98
C VAL A 53 -1.85 3.42 2.46
N VAL A 54 -2.04 3.67 1.17
CA VAL A 54 -1.63 4.92 0.52
C VAL A 54 -2.43 6.07 1.10
N HIS A 55 -1.75 7.12 1.54
CA HIS A 55 -2.40 8.29 2.13
C HIS A 55 -1.62 9.57 1.77
N SER A 56 -2.26 10.50 1.08
CA SER A 56 -1.66 11.82 0.83
C SER A 56 -1.58 12.65 2.12
N ARG A 57 -0.47 13.34 2.30
CA ARG A 57 -0.16 14.13 3.50
C ARG A 57 0.60 15.39 3.12
N PHE A 58 0.76 16.26 4.12
CA PHE A 58 1.39 17.56 3.96
C PHE A 58 2.81 17.36 3.42
N GLY A 59 3.10 18.02 2.30
CA GLY A 59 4.35 17.85 1.55
C GLY A 59 4.18 17.11 0.21
N LEU A 60 3.00 16.58 -0.10
CA LEU A 60 2.73 16.01 -1.42
C LEU A 60 2.94 17.05 -2.53
N GLU A 61 3.85 16.76 -3.46
CA GLU A 61 4.13 17.65 -4.59
C GLU A 61 3.26 17.34 -5.83
N ASN A 62 2.88 16.08 -6.03
CA ASN A 62 1.96 15.70 -7.11
C ASN A 62 0.56 16.21 -6.76
N GLU A 63 -0.08 16.98 -7.65
CA GLU A 63 -1.42 17.51 -7.40
C GLU A 63 -2.40 16.36 -7.08
N TYR A 64 -3.03 16.42 -5.90
CA TYR A 64 -3.96 15.40 -5.43
C TYR A 64 -5.14 15.25 -6.42
N LEU A 65 -5.49 14.01 -6.77
CA LEU A 65 -6.50 13.67 -7.78
C LEU A 65 -6.23 14.17 -9.21
N SER A 66 -5.01 14.66 -9.50
CA SER A 66 -4.60 14.92 -10.88
C SER A 66 -4.39 13.61 -11.66
N GLN A 67 -4.28 13.72 -12.99
CA GLN A 67 -3.93 12.58 -13.84
C GLN A 67 -2.59 11.95 -13.42
N ASP A 68 -1.60 12.77 -13.06
CA ASP A 68 -0.29 12.31 -12.60
C ASP A 68 -0.40 11.50 -11.30
N TRP A 69 -1.18 11.99 -10.32
CA TRP A 69 -1.45 11.24 -9.08
C TRP A 69 -2.09 9.87 -9.36
N PHE A 70 -3.11 9.82 -10.22
CA PHE A 70 -3.75 8.56 -10.61
C PHE A 70 -2.79 7.62 -11.37
N ASP A 71 -1.84 8.17 -12.14
CA ASP A 71 -0.82 7.38 -12.81
C ASP A 71 0.19 6.80 -11.80
N ARG A 72 0.55 7.54 -10.74
CA ARG A 72 1.36 7.00 -9.62
C ARG A 72 0.61 5.86 -8.91
N ILE A 73 -0.68 6.05 -8.63
CA ILE A 73 -1.53 5.01 -8.01
C ILE A 73 -1.58 3.75 -8.88
N ARG A 74 -1.75 3.91 -10.21
CA ARG A 74 -1.76 2.78 -11.14
C ARG A 74 -0.44 2.01 -11.10
N SER A 75 0.68 2.71 -11.16
CA SER A 75 2.02 2.12 -11.07
C SER A 75 2.20 1.29 -9.80
N VAL A 76 1.81 1.86 -8.66
CA VAL A 76 1.84 1.21 -7.36
C VAL A 76 0.94 -0.04 -7.30
N ILE A 77 -0.27 0.02 -7.87
CA ILE A 77 -1.16 -1.16 -7.96
C ILE A 77 -0.47 -2.28 -8.77
N GLU A 78 0.18 -1.95 -9.89
CA GLU A 78 0.88 -2.95 -10.70
C GLU A 78 2.06 -3.57 -9.95
N THR A 79 2.83 -2.78 -9.19
CA THR A 79 3.91 -3.31 -8.35
C THR A 79 3.36 -4.20 -7.21
N CYS A 80 2.29 -3.79 -6.53
CA CYS A 80 1.64 -4.60 -5.51
C CYS A 80 1.15 -5.95 -6.07
N LYS A 81 0.58 -5.97 -7.28
CA LYS A 81 0.18 -7.21 -7.97
C LYS A 81 1.39 -8.14 -8.19
N LYS A 82 2.51 -7.62 -8.69
CA LYS A 82 3.75 -8.40 -8.89
C LYS A 82 4.26 -8.98 -7.55
N ASN A 83 4.16 -8.21 -6.48
CA ASN A 83 4.65 -8.56 -5.15
C ASN A 83 3.68 -9.41 -4.33
N GLN A 84 2.47 -9.71 -4.84
CA GLN A 84 1.39 -10.34 -4.09
C GLN A 84 1.11 -9.58 -2.77
N GLN A 85 1.07 -8.25 -2.84
CA GLN A 85 0.66 -7.37 -1.75
C GLN A 85 -0.79 -6.95 -1.97
N LYS A 86 -1.50 -6.70 -0.88
CA LYS A 86 -2.85 -6.10 -0.90
C LYS A 86 -2.68 -4.62 -0.62
N ILE A 87 -3.29 -3.76 -1.43
CA ILE A 87 -3.16 -2.32 -1.28
C ILE A 87 -4.48 -1.68 -0.88
N TRP A 88 -4.39 -0.67 -0.03
CA TRP A 88 -5.51 0.18 0.35
C TRP A 88 -5.22 1.62 -0.08
N LEU A 89 -6.28 2.33 -0.43
CA LEU A 89 -6.23 3.77 -0.71
C LEU A 89 -7.07 4.47 0.35
N TYR A 90 -6.47 5.44 1.03
CA TYR A 90 -7.18 6.39 1.88
C TYR A 90 -7.49 7.63 1.04
N ASP A 91 -8.75 7.86 0.72
CA ASP A 91 -9.24 8.84 -0.25
C ASP A 91 -9.49 10.23 0.34
N GLU A 92 -8.64 10.68 1.25
CA GLU A 92 -8.66 12.06 1.74
C GLU A 92 -7.25 12.66 1.80
N ASP A 93 -7.20 13.97 1.54
CA ASP A 93 -5.97 14.74 1.62
C ASP A 93 -5.82 15.47 2.96
N ASN A 94 -4.68 15.23 3.61
CA ASN A 94 -4.27 15.85 4.88
C ASN A 94 -5.14 15.54 6.11
N TRP A 95 -6.37 16.07 6.19
CA TRP A 95 -7.18 16.06 7.41
C TRP A 95 -8.67 15.73 7.14
N PRO A 96 -9.27 14.80 7.91
CA PRO A 96 -10.67 14.42 7.81
C PRO A 96 -11.54 15.49 8.50
N SER A 97 -11.90 16.55 7.80
CA SER A 97 -12.91 17.46 8.35
C SER A 97 -13.76 18.19 7.31
N GLY A 98 -13.80 17.69 6.06
CA GLY A 98 -14.65 18.19 4.95
C GLY A 98 -15.27 19.58 5.18
N ASN A 99 -14.62 20.62 4.67
CA ASN A 99 -15.25 21.94 4.54
C ASN A 99 -16.08 22.00 3.26
#